data_AF-A0A210R6F3-F1
#
_entry.id   AF-A0A210R6F3-F1
#
_cell.length_a   1.000
_cell.length_b   1.000
_cell.length_c   1.000
_cell.angle_alpha   90.00
_cell.angle_beta   90.00
_cell.angle_gamma   90.00
#
_symmetry.space_group_name_H-M   'P 1'
#
loop_
_entity.id
_entity.type
_entity.pdbx_description
1 polymer ?
#
loop_
_entity_poly.entity_id
_entity_poly.type
_entity_poly.pdbx_seq_one_letter_code
_entity_poly.pdbx_strand_id
1 'polypeptide(L)'
;MACPLDTVIPKLGFIPHATCLASKFLQMDPFRRIPAQKAMHAEYFADLPPKIYELPDVASIFNIPGLKLLPELDELIAPTISPNRPKERTRIRTTLKV
;
A
#
# COMPACT_ATOMS: atom_id res chain seq x y z
N MET A 1 -3.10 24.94 -11.31
CA MET A 1 -2.40 25.14 -10.02
C MET A 1 -1.70 23.84 -9.68
N ALA A 2 -0.37 23.82 -9.69
CA ALA A 2 0.41 22.63 -9.38
C ALA A 2 0.16 22.21 -7.93
N CYS A 3 -0.15 20.93 -7.69
CA CYS A 3 -0.23 20.39 -6.33
C CYS A 3 1.21 20.14 -5.85
N PRO A 4 1.74 20.91 -4.88
CA PRO A 4 3.18 21.01 -4.60
C PRO A 4 3.81 19.79 -3.91
N LEU A 5 3.11 18.67 -3.80
CA LEU A 5 3.60 17.51 -3.03
C LEU A 5 4.53 16.61 -3.84
N ASP A 6 4.37 16.54 -5.15
CA ASP A 6 5.23 15.76 -6.04
C ASP A 6 6.63 16.38 -6.21
N THR A 7 6.77 17.70 -6.07
CA THR A 7 8.09 18.37 -6.10
C THR A 7 8.95 18.03 -4.89
N VAL A 8 8.33 17.88 -3.71
CA VAL A 8 9.02 17.51 -2.46
C VAL A 8 9.06 15.99 -2.25
N ILE A 9 8.11 15.24 -2.82
CA ILE A 9 8.06 13.78 -2.80
C ILE A 9 7.90 13.29 -4.25
N PRO A 10 9.01 13.18 -5.01
CA PRO A 10 8.97 12.79 -6.44
C PRO A 10 8.23 11.48 -6.71
N LYS A 11 8.23 10.55 -5.75
CA LYS A 11 7.51 9.28 -5.83
C LYS A 11 6.01 9.44 -6.11
N LEU A 12 5.38 10.51 -5.64
CA LEU A 12 3.95 10.74 -5.86
C LEU A 12 3.62 11.06 -7.33
N GLY A 13 4.57 11.63 -8.07
CA GLY A 13 4.39 11.93 -9.50
C GLY A 13 4.36 10.68 -10.38
N PHE A 14 4.92 9.55 -9.92
CA PHE A 14 4.94 8.30 -10.68
C PHE A 14 3.70 7.43 -10.44
N ILE A 15 2.90 7.72 -9.41
CA ILE A 15 1.73 6.91 -9.04
C ILE A 15 0.46 7.68 -9.42
N PRO A 16 -0.38 7.16 -10.33
CA PRO A 16 -1.61 7.83 -10.74
C PRO A 16 -2.49 8.22 -9.55
N HIS A 17 -3.06 9.43 -9.61
CA HIS A 17 -3.96 9.99 -8.58
C HIS A 17 -3.38 10.15 -7.15
N ALA A 18 -2.13 9.73 -6.89
CA ALA A 18 -1.52 9.72 -5.57
C ALA A 18 -1.37 11.13 -4.98
N THR A 19 -0.84 12.07 -5.76
CA THR A 19 -0.68 13.47 -5.35
C THR A 19 -2.02 14.12 -4.97
N CYS A 20 -3.08 13.82 -5.71
CA CYS A 20 -4.42 14.36 -5.43
C CYS A 20 -4.96 13.83 -4.10
N LEU A 21 -4.84 12.52 -3.86
CA LEU A 21 -5.30 11.90 -2.63
C LEU A 21 -4.47 12.35 -1.42
N ALA A 22 -3.13 12.38 -1.54
CA ALA A 22 -2.23 12.86 -0.50
C ALA A 22 -2.53 14.30 -0.08
N SER A 23 -2.79 15.18 -1.06
CA SER A 23 -3.19 16.56 -0.80
C SER A 23 -4.45 16.64 0.05
N LYS A 24 -5.44 15.77 -0.18
CA LYS A 24 -6.70 15.74 0.60
C LYS A 24 -6.51 15.23 2.04
N PHE A 25 -5.49 14.42 2.31
CA PHE A 25 -5.15 13.99 3.67
C PHE A 25 -4.37 15.05 4.44
N LEU A 26 -3.39 15.67 3.79
CA LEU A 26 -2.45 16.61 4.42
C LEU A 26 -3.02 18.04 4.49
N GLN A 27 -4.17 18.18 5.13
CA GLN A 27 -4.78 19.47 5.43
C GLN A 27 -4.44 19.91 6.86
N MET A 28 -4.04 21.17 7.00
CA MET A 28 -3.73 21.80 8.29
C MET A 28 -4.96 21.75 9.21
N ASP A 29 -6.11 22.19 8.69
CA ASP A 29 -7.40 22.09 9.37
C ASP A 29 -7.94 20.64 9.30
N PRO A 30 -8.17 19.96 10.43
CA PRO A 30 -8.72 18.61 10.45
C PRO A 30 -10.09 18.50 9.77
N PHE A 31 -10.94 19.54 9.83
CA PHE A 31 -12.27 19.52 9.22
C PHE A 31 -12.23 19.56 7.69
N ARG A 32 -11.08 19.94 7.10
CA ARG A 32 -10.85 19.91 5.66
C ARG A 32 -10.27 18.59 5.16
N ARG A 33 -9.82 17.71 6.05
CA ARG A 33 -9.27 16.39 5.67
C ARG A 33 -10.37 15.50 5.11
N ILE A 34 -10.04 14.73 4.09
CA ILE A 34 -10.96 13.71 3.56
C ILE A 34 -11.24 12.64 4.63
N PRO A 35 -12.51 12.28 4.89
CA PRO A 35 -12.84 11.19 5.80
C PRO A 35 -12.49 9.84 5.16
N ALA A 36 -12.16 8.84 5.99
CA ALA A 36 -11.73 7.52 5.54
C ALA A 36 -12.72 6.88 4.55
N GLN A 37 -14.01 6.92 4.86
CA GLN A 37 -15.09 6.41 3.98
C GLN A 37 -15.01 7.01 2.57
N LYS A 38 -14.83 8.32 2.47
CA LYS A 38 -14.69 8.99 1.16
C LYS A 38 -13.36 8.68 0.47
N ALA A 39 -12.29 8.51 1.25
CA ALA A 39 -10.98 8.18 0.72
C ALA A 39 -10.90 6.77 0.12
N MET A 40 -11.64 5.80 0.68
CA MET A 40 -11.73 4.44 0.14
C MET A 40 -12.30 4.39 -1.29
N HIS A 41 -13.06 5.43 -1.70
CA HIS A 41 -13.63 5.56 -3.05
C HIS A 41 -12.85 6.54 -3.95
N ALA A 42 -11.63 6.91 -3.59
CA ALA A 42 -10.79 7.75 -4.44
C ALA A 42 -10.30 6.98 -5.68
N GLU A 43 -10.10 7.70 -6.80
CA GLU A 43 -9.58 7.14 -8.07
C GLU A 43 -8.25 6.39 -7.91
N TYR A 44 -7.46 6.74 -6.89
CA TYR A 44 -6.24 6.02 -6.52
C TYR A 44 -6.46 4.50 -6.30
N PHE A 45 -7.66 4.11 -5.85
CA PHE A 45 -8.03 2.72 -5.58
C PHE A 45 -8.88 2.10 -6.71
N ALA A 46 -8.99 2.75 -7.88
CA ALA A 46 -9.83 2.26 -8.98
C ALA A 46 -9.40 0.89 -9.53
N ASP A 47 -8.14 0.51 -9.34
CA ASP A 47 -7.60 -0.79 -9.77
C ASP A 47 -7.98 -1.95 -8.82
N LEU A 48 -8.58 -1.66 -7.66
CA LEU A 48 -9.01 -2.68 -6.71
C LEU A 48 -10.33 -3.34 -7.14
N PRO A 49 -10.51 -4.65 -6.92
CA PRO A 49 -11.77 -5.32 -7.23
C PRO A 49 -12.95 -4.72 -6.43
N PRO A 50 -14.12 -4.47 -7.05
CA PRO A 50 -15.29 -3.88 -6.37
C PRO A 50 -15.74 -4.65 -5.11
N LYS A 51 -15.47 -5.96 -5.07
CA LYS A 51 -15.78 -6.84 -3.93
C LYS A 51 -15.15 -6.39 -2.61
N ILE A 52 -14.12 -5.54 -2.65
CA ILE A 52 -13.50 -4.99 -1.44
C ILE A 52 -14.47 -4.16 -0.60
N TYR A 53 -15.46 -3.54 -1.23
CA TYR A 53 -16.48 -2.73 -0.54
C TYR A 53 -17.61 -3.57 0.08
N GLU A 54 -17.67 -4.87 -0.22
CA GLU A 54 -18.70 -5.79 0.25
C GLU A 54 -18.19 -6.69 1.40
N LEU A 55 -16.94 -6.49 1.83
CA LEU A 55 -16.34 -7.32 2.86
C LEU A 55 -16.93 -7.03 4.25
N PRO A 56 -17.18 -8.07 5.06
CA PRO A 56 -17.46 -7.88 6.48
C PRO A 56 -16.28 -7.20 7.20
N ASP A 57 -16.57 -6.40 8.23
CA ASP A 57 -15.55 -5.67 9.01
C ASP A 57 -14.42 -6.54 9.56
N VAL A 58 -14.72 -7.82 9.85
CA VAL A 58 -13.77 -8.80 10.41
C VAL A 58 -13.05 -9.62 9.34
N ALA A 59 -13.44 -9.51 8.07
CA ALA A 59 -12.86 -10.29 6.98
C ALA A 59 -11.57 -9.66 6.45
N SER A 60 -10.59 -10.50 6.11
CA SER A 60 -9.36 -10.03 5.45
C SER A 60 -9.63 -9.70 3.98
N ILE A 61 -9.00 -8.64 3.47
CA ILE A 61 -9.05 -8.27 2.05
C ILE A 61 -8.48 -9.37 1.14
N PHE A 62 -7.56 -10.20 1.64
CA PHE A 62 -6.96 -11.31 0.89
C PHE A 62 -7.93 -12.48 0.66
N ASN A 63 -9.14 -12.44 1.25
CA ASN A 63 -10.20 -13.38 0.92
C ASN A 63 -10.83 -13.10 -0.46
N ILE A 64 -10.54 -11.94 -1.07
CA ILE A 64 -10.99 -11.60 -2.42
C ILE A 64 -10.17 -12.41 -3.44
N PRO A 65 -10.81 -13.24 -4.28
CA PRO A 65 -10.11 -13.97 -5.32
C PRO A 65 -9.36 -13.02 -6.26
N GLY A 66 -8.07 -13.29 -6.48
CA GLY A 66 -7.22 -12.49 -7.36
C GLY A 66 -6.49 -11.32 -6.69
N LEU A 67 -6.90 -10.90 -5.48
CA LEU A 67 -6.14 -9.90 -4.72
C LEU A 67 -4.94 -10.58 -4.04
N LYS A 68 -3.73 -10.14 -4.39
CA LYS A 68 -2.48 -10.71 -3.86
C LYS A 68 -1.49 -9.59 -3.55
N LEU A 69 -0.64 -9.86 -2.57
CA LEU A 69 0.52 -9.02 -2.31
C LEU A 69 1.55 -9.26 -3.43
N LEU A 70 2.03 -8.18 -4.05
CA LEU A 70 3.14 -8.24 -4.99
C LEU A 70 4.46 -8.30 -4.22
N PRO A 71 5.49 -9.00 -4.73
CA PRO A 71 6.83 -8.94 -4.15
C PRO A 71 7.35 -7.51 -4.13
N GLU A 72 8.17 -7.19 -3.13
CA GLU A 72 8.83 -5.87 -3.07
C GLU A 72 9.76 -5.69 -4.27
N LEU A 73 9.90 -4.47 -4.78
CA LEU A 73 10.72 -4.19 -5.96
C LEU A 73 12.19 -4.62 -5.76
N ASP A 74 12.72 -4.53 -4.54
CA ASP A 74 14.06 -4.99 -4.19
C ASP A 74 14.22 -6.51 -4.38
N GLU A 75 13.15 -7.29 -4.19
CA GLU A 75 13.12 -8.74 -4.40
C GLU A 75 13.00 -9.12 -5.88
N LEU A 76 12.47 -8.23 -6.72
CA LEU A 76 12.39 -8.39 -8.18
C LEU A 76 13.72 -8.03 -8.88
N ILE A 77 14.56 -7.20 -8.26
CA ILE A 77 15.90 -6.83 -8.76
C ILE A 77 16.95 -7.86 -8.30
N ALA A 78 16.78 -8.43 -7.10
CA ALA A 78 17.66 -9.46 -6.52
C ALA A 78 17.95 -10.70 -7.40
N PRO A 79 17.09 -11.19 -8.32
CA PRO A 79 17.41 -12.37 -9.13
C PRO A 79 18.45 -12.09 -10.22
N THR A 80 18.79 -10.82 -10.48
CA THR A 80 19.69 -10.45 -11.58
C THR A 80 21.15 -10.21 -11.15
N ILE A 81 21.46 -10.28 -9.85
CA ILE A 81 22.84 -10.12 -9.35
C ILE A 81 23.18 -11.23 -8.32
N SER A 82 23.80 -12.29 -8.85
CA SER A 82 24.58 -13.35 -8.18
C SER A 82 23.85 -14.65 -7.72
N PRO A 83 24.35 -15.84 -8.15
CA PRO A 83 23.73 -17.15 -7.91
C PRO A 83 24.15 -17.81 -6.59
N ASN A 84 24.32 -17.08 -5.48
CA ASN A 84 24.57 -17.70 -4.17
C ASN A 84 24.34 -16.72 -3.01
N ARG A 85 23.20 -16.81 -2.34
CA ARG A 85 23.09 -16.46 -0.91
C ARG A 85 22.20 -17.47 -0.18
N PRO A 86 22.72 -18.18 0.84
CA PRO A 86 21.92 -19.08 1.65
C PRO A 86 20.81 -18.32 2.39
N LYS A 87 19.60 -18.88 2.34
CA LYS A 87 18.43 -18.40 3.09
C LYS A 87 18.66 -18.61 4.58
N GLU A 88 19.14 -17.57 5.26
CA GLU A 88 19.11 -17.51 6.73
C GLU A 88 18.25 -16.31 7.16
N ARG A 89 16.94 -16.53 7.25
CA ARG A 89 16.11 -15.73 8.17
C ARG A 89 15.84 -16.57 9.40
N THR A 90 16.82 -16.50 10.28
CA THR A 90 16.83 -17.00 11.64
C THR A 90 15.82 -16.23 12.49
N ARG A 91 15.14 -16.95 13.39
CA ARG A 91 14.30 -16.49 14.52
C ARG A 91 12.88 -16.12 14.09
N ILE A 92 11.88 -16.97 14.34
CA ILE A 92 11.33 -17.18 15.69
C ILE A 92 11.26 -18.68 16.04
N ARG A 93 11.99 -19.09 17.09
CA ARG A 93 11.75 -20.34 17.82
C ARG A 93 11.16 -19.97 19.17
N THR A 94 9.85 -20.07 19.32
CA THR A 94 9.21 -20.09 20.64
C THR A 94 9.12 -21.53 21.11
N THR A 95 9.91 -21.91 22.11
CA THR A 95 9.64 -23.10 22.92
C THR A 95 9.13 -22.62 24.27
N LEU A 96 7.82 -22.63 24.47
CA LEU A 96 7.24 -22.62 25.80
C LEU A 96 7.34 -24.04 26.37
N LYS A 97 8.23 -24.21 27.35
CA LYS A 97 8.24 -25.36 28.27
C LYS A 97 8.43 -24.80 29.68
N VAL A 98 7.34 -24.72 30.44
CA VAL A 98 7.32 -24.99 31.89
C VAL A 98 6.02 -25.72 32.16
#